data_AF-A0A382SB54-F1
#
_entry.id   AF-A0A382SB54-F1
#
_cell.length_a   1.000
_cell.length_b   1.000
_cell.length_c   1.000
_cell.angle_alpha   90.00
_cell.angle_beta   90.00
_cell.angle_gamma   90.00
#
_symmetry.space_group_name_H-M   'P 1'
#
loop_
_entity.id
_entity.type
_entity.pdbx_description
1 polymer ?
#
loop_
_entity_poly.entity_id
_entity_poly.type
_entity_poly.pdbx_seq_one_letter_code
_entity_poly.pdbx_strand_id
1 'polypeptide(L)'
;KDHDDFTIARAAQIQIQERILSYSEYARDITGSENLVFMGGVALNCVANSKLFNIGWKDIHIMPNPGDAGSSLGAAALELYNTTGKKVKWDGPYLGHNIEGSYPIKKSLASLKKGELFGIANGKAEFGPRALGNRSLCADPRGPKVKSKMNVIKKRQKFRPFAPMILEEHLEEYFDMPGGKTTAPYMQFVARCKKPEEFPAIIHEDGTSRVQTVNKEQHPSLYKLLKAFYKETGCPMLLNTSLNIKGQPIVNDKADVEAFTKKYGIKVHTSD
;
A
#
# COMPACT_ATOMS: atom_id res chain seq x y z
N LYS A 1 -22.29 -21.33 -22.87
CA LYS A 1 -21.71 -21.93 -21.64
C LYS A 1 -21.21 -20.77 -20.82
N ASP A 2 -21.97 -20.42 -19.79
CA ASP A 2 -21.92 -19.15 -19.10
C ASP A 2 -20.54 -18.92 -18.47
N HIS A 3 -19.90 -17.82 -18.85
CA HIS A 3 -18.69 -17.38 -18.18
C HIS A 3 -19.11 -16.81 -16.81
N ASP A 4 -18.64 -17.40 -15.72
CA ASP A 4 -18.85 -16.84 -14.39
C ASP A 4 -18.09 -15.51 -14.22
N ASP A 5 -18.48 -14.72 -13.21
CA ASP A 5 -17.86 -13.41 -12.94
C ASP A 5 -16.33 -13.51 -12.78
N PHE A 6 -15.82 -14.63 -12.28
CA PHE A 6 -14.38 -14.86 -12.10
C PHE A 6 -13.66 -15.05 -13.43
N THR A 7 -14.25 -15.80 -14.36
CA THR A 7 -13.73 -16.00 -15.72
C THR A 7 -13.70 -14.68 -16.48
N ILE A 8 -14.78 -13.89 -16.39
CA ILE A 8 -14.86 -12.57 -17.00
C ILE A 8 -13.80 -11.63 -16.40
N ALA A 9 -13.67 -11.58 -15.07
CA ALA A 9 -12.68 -10.75 -14.39
C ALA A 9 -11.24 -11.14 -14.75
N ARG A 10 -10.93 -12.44 -14.85
CA ARG A 10 -9.62 -12.93 -15.30
C ARG A 10 -9.34 -12.52 -16.74
N ALA A 11 -10.30 -12.72 -17.65
CA ALA A 11 -10.14 -12.35 -19.06
C ALA A 11 -9.91 -10.84 -19.22
N ALA A 12 -10.69 -10.01 -18.53
CA ALA A 12 -10.49 -8.56 -18.52
C ALA A 12 -9.11 -8.17 -17.98
N GLN A 13 -8.64 -8.81 -16.91
CA GLN A 13 -7.31 -8.57 -16.35
C GLN A 13 -6.18 -8.99 -17.30
N ILE A 14 -6.35 -10.05 -18.10
CA ILE A 14 -5.39 -10.44 -19.13
C ILE A 14 -5.36 -9.40 -20.25
N GLN A 15 -6.54 -9.03 -20.78
CA GLN A 15 -6.63 -8.07 -21.87
C GLN A 15 -6.07 -6.69 -21.50
N ILE A 16 -6.35 -6.19 -20.30
CA ILE A 16 -5.79 -4.90 -19.87
C ILE A 16 -4.26 -4.97 -19.70
N GLN A 17 -3.72 -6.09 -19.21
CA GLN A 17 -2.27 -6.27 -19.09
C GLN A 17 -1.58 -6.28 -20.45
N GLU A 18 -2.12 -7.02 -21.42
CA GLU A 18 -1.59 -7.06 -22.78
C GLU A 18 -1.55 -5.66 -23.40
N ARG A 19 -2.61 -4.86 -23.23
CA ARG A 19 -2.66 -3.49 -23.74
C ARG A 19 -1.68 -2.56 -23.03
N ILE A 20 -1.58 -2.64 -21.70
CA ILE A 20 -0.59 -1.85 -20.95
C ILE A 20 0.82 -2.15 -21.43
N LEU A 21 1.18 -3.44 -21.56
CA LEU A 21 2.50 -3.85 -22.00
C LEU A 21 2.79 -3.36 -23.43
N SER A 22 1.87 -3.56 -24.36
CA SER A 22 2.02 -3.12 -25.76
C SER A 22 2.20 -1.61 -25.90
N TYR A 23 1.40 -0.80 -25.21
CA TYR A 23 1.57 0.67 -25.23
C TYR A 23 2.87 1.10 -24.56
N SER A 24 3.30 0.38 -23.53
CA SER A 24 4.52 0.68 -22.81
C SER A 24 5.77 0.32 -23.62
N GLU A 25 5.77 -0.81 -24.34
CA GLU A 25 6.81 -1.16 -25.30
C GLU A 25 6.92 -0.10 -26.39
N TYR A 26 5.79 0.29 -27.00
CA TYR A 26 5.77 1.36 -27.99
C TYR A 26 6.34 2.68 -27.45
N ALA A 27 5.94 3.08 -26.23
CA ALA A 27 6.47 4.27 -25.58
C ALA A 27 7.99 4.20 -25.38
N ARG A 28 8.53 3.02 -25.06
CA ARG A 28 9.97 2.82 -24.95
C ARG A 28 10.65 2.96 -26.30
N ASP A 29 10.11 2.31 -27.33
CA ASP A 29 10.70 2.28 -28.66
C ASP A 29 10.79 3.68 -29.28
N ILE A 30 9.76 4.52 -29.09
CA ILE A 30 9.74 5.89 -29.63
C ILE A 30 10.55 6.89 -28.80
N THR A 31 10.81 6.62 -27.52
CA THR A 31 11.54 7.54 -26.64
C THR A 31 13.01 7.16 -26.43
N GLY A 32 13.36 5.87 -26.58
CA GLY A 32 14.66 5.33 -26.19
C GLY A 32 14.92 5.39 -24.68
N SER A 33 13.92 5.75 -23.86
CA SER A 33 14.09 5.87 -22.40
C SER A 33 14.20 4.51 -21.73
N GLU A 34 15.02 4.41 -20.70
CA GLU A 34 15.07 3.22 -19.83
C GLU A 34 14.15 3.35 -18.61
N ASN A 35 13.53 4.53 -18.43
CA ASN A 35 12.70 4.87 -17.27
C ASN A 35 11.28 5.27 -17.69
N LEU A 36 10.30 4.80 -16.93
CA LEU A 36 8.88 5.07 -17.17
C LEU A 36 8.26 5.87 -16.02
N VAL A 37 7.56 6.95 -16.35
CA VAL A 37 6.59 7.57 -15.43
C VAL A 37 5.20 7.11 -15.87
N PHE A 38 4.51 6.34 -15.03
CA PHE A 38 3.21 5.77 -15.37
C PHE A 38 2.10 6.35 -14.50
N MET A 39 1.14 6.99 -15.16
CA MET A 39 0.04 7.76 -14.58
C MET A 39 -1.31 7.33 -15.18
N GLY A 40 -2.41 7.86 -14.65
CA GLY A 40 -3.77 7.47 -14.98
C GLY A 40 -4.33 6.40 -14.04
N GLY A 41 -5.66 6.27 -13.97
CA GLY A 41 -6.31 5.35 -13.04
C GLY A 41 -5.91 3.88 -13.23
N VAL A 42 -5.56 3.49 -14.46
CA VAL A 42 -5.08 2.14 -14.80
C VAL A 42 -3.74 1.82 -14.13
N ALA A 43 -2.91 2.81 -13.83
CA ALA A 43 -1.63 2.63 -13.14
C ALA A 43 -1.77 2.16 -11.67
N LEU A 44 -2.98 2.10 -11.12
CA LEU A 44 -3.26 1.42 -9.85
C LEU A 44 -3.26 -0.12 -9.97
N ASN A 45 -3.13 -0.67 -11.17
CA ASN A 45 -3.03 -2.10 -11.44
C ASN A 45 -1.62 -2.62 -11.13
N CYS A 46 -1.34 -2.83 -9.83
CA CYS A 46 -0.03 -3.27 -9.35
C CYS A 46 0.48 -4.60 -9.95
N VAL A 47 -0.41 -5.48 -10.44
CA VAL A 47 -0.02 -6.71 -11.12
C VAL A 47 0.55 -6.40 -12.51
N ALA A 48 -0.10 -5.51 -13.27
CA ALA A 48 0.41 -5.04 -14.55
C ALA A 48 1.73 -4.27 -14.37
N ASN A 49 1.80 -3.40 -13.35
CA ASN A 49 2.98 -2.60 -13.05
C ASN A 49 4.23 -3.48 -12.83
N SER A 50 4.11 -4.58 -12.10
CA SER A 50 5.24 -5.51 -11.89
C SER A 50 5.73 -6.16 -13.18
N LYS A 51 4.84 -6.41 -14.16
CA LYS A 51 5.21 -7.03 -15.44
C LYS A 51 5.94 -6.09 -16.38
N LEU A 52 5.83 -4.77 -16.20
CA LEU A 52 6.54 -3.79 -17.02
C LEU A 52 8.07 -3.95 -16.94
N PHE A 53 8.60 -4.47 -15.83
CA PHE A 53 10.04 -4.78 -15.74
C PHE A 53 10.46 -5.93 -16.67
N ASN A 54 9.56 -6.88 -16.95
CA ASN A 54 9.86 -8.03 -17.81
C ASN A 54 10.03 -7.63 -19.28
N ILE A 55 9.40 -6.54 -19.70
CA ILE A 55 9.57 -6.02 -21.05
C ILE A 55 10.82 -5.16 -21.17
N GLY A 56 11.50 -4.83 -20.08
CA GLY A 56 12.85 -4.22 -20.05
C GLY A 56 12.93 -2.76 -19.59
N TRP A 57 11.92 -2.26 -18.86
CA TRP A 57 12.08 -1.00 -18.11
C TRP A 57 13.04 -1.19 -16.94
N LYS A 58 13.98 -0.25 -16.74
CA LYS A 58 14.94 -0.28 -15.62
C LYS A 58 14.38 0.34 -14.36
N ASP A 59 13.66 1.45 -14.50
CA ASP A 59 12.93 2.05 -13.39
C ASP A 59 11.54 2.54 -13.80
N ILE A 60 10.63 2.49 -12.84
CA ILE A 60 9.23 2.86 -13.02
C ILE A 60 8.79 3.69 -11.81
N HIS A 61 8.36 4.91 -12.09
CA HIS A 61 7.76 5.81 -11.10
C HIS A 61 6.24 5.85 -11.27
N ILE A 62 5.53 5.56 -10.17
CA ILE A 62 4.07 5.65 -10.07
C ILE A 62 3.76 6.35 -8.74
N MET A 63 3.11 7.51 -8.81
CA MET A 63 2.75 8.25 -7.61
C MET A 63 1.66 7.51 -6.80
N PRO A 64 1.45 7.84 -5.52
CA PRO A 64 0.47 7.16 -4.65
C PRO A 64 -0.98 7.20 -5.18
N ASN A 65 -1.34 8.27 -5.90
CA ASN A 65 -2.65 8.47 -6.48
C ASN A 65 -2.52 8.88 -7.96
N PRO A 66 -2.26 7.93 -8.86
CA PRO A 66 -1.97 8.24 -10.26
C PRO A 66 -3.23 8.55 -11.09
N GLY A 67 -4.44 8.34 -10.55
CA GLY A 67 -5.69 8.66 -11.22
C GLY A 67 -6.03 10.15 -11.22
N ASP A 68 -7.26 10.48 -11.61
CA ASP A 68 -7.72 11.85 -11.86
C ASP A 68 -7.50 12.82 -10.70
N ALA A 69 -7.63 12.33 -9.46
CA ALA A 69 -7.35 13.13 -8.28
C ALA A 69 -5.88 13.62 -8.23
N GLY A 70 -4.93 12.81 -8.73
CA GLY A 70 -3.53 13.19 -8.87
C GLY A 70 -3.27 14.26 -9.94
N SER A 71 -4.16 14.40 -10.93
CA SER A 71 -4.03 15.45 -11.96
C SER A 71 -4.10 16.86 -11.38
N SER A 72 -4.80 17.05 -10.25
CA SER A 72 -4.82 18.34 -9.54
C SER A 72 -3.42 18.78 -9.10
N LEU A 73 -2.61 17.84 -8.59
CA LEU A 73 -1.22 18.08 -8.23
C LEU A 73 -0.36 18.36 -9.46
N GLY A 74 -0.58 17.61 -10.54
CA GLY A 74 0.12 17.81 -11.82
C GLY A 74 -0.13 19.18 -12.42
N ALA A 75 -1.38 19.65 -12.40
CA ALA A 75 -1.76 20.97 -12.88
C ALA A 75 -1.10 22.09 -12.05
N ALA A 76 -1.14 21.98 -10.71
CA ALA A 76 -0.47 22.94 -9.83
C ALA A 76 1.06 22.93 -10.01
N ALA A 77 1.65 21.75 -10.23
CA ALA A 77 3.08 21.60 -10.47
C ALA A 77 3.52 22.24 -11.81
N LEU A 78 2.71 22.06 -12.85
CA LEU A 78 2.95 22.68 -14.16
C LEU A 78 2.88 24.20 -14.07
N GLU A 79 1.87 24.74 -13.39
CA GLU A 79 1.72 26.18 -13.20
C GLU A 79 2.89 26.78 -12.40
N LEU A 80 3.29 26.13 -11.30
CA LEU A 80 4.45 26.55 -10.52
C LEU A 80 5.72 26.60 -11.40
N TYR A 81 5.93 25.58 -12.22
CA TYR A 81 7.10 25.50 -13.10
C TYR A 81 7.07 26.59 -14.16
N ASN A 82 5.94 26.80 -14.83
CA ASN A 82 5.80 27.81 -15.88
C ASN A 82 6.01 29.23 -15.34
N THR A 83 5.50 29.51 -14.14
CA THR A 83 5.56 30.86 -13.56
C THR A 83 6.89 31.15 -12.84
N THR A 84 7.58 30.13 -12.32
CA THR A 84 8.77 30.36 -11.45
C THR A 84 10.04 29.62 -11.88
N GLY A 85 9.95 28.68 -12.82
CA GLY A 85 11.02 27.73 -13.15
C GLY A 85 11.30 26.69 -12.06
N LYS A 86 10.59 26.72 -10.92
CA LYS A 86 10.81 25.80 -9.80
C LYS A 86 9.95 24.55 -9.96
N LYS A 87 10.51 23.41 -9.57
CA LYS A 87 9.78 22.14 -9.48
C LYS A 87 9.13 22.00 -8.10
N VAL A 88 8.00 21.29 -8.04
CA VAL A 88 7.37 20.95 -6.75
C VAL A 88 8.32 20.08 -5.93
N LYS A 89 8.53 20.47 -4.68
CA LYS A 89 9.18 19.61 -3.69
C LYS A 89 8.13 18.67 -3.10
N TRP A 90 8.12 17.43 -3.57
CA TRP A 90 7.20 16.40 -3.10
C TRP A 90 7.86 15.57 -1.99
N ASP A 91 7.44 15.79 -0.74
CA ASP A 91 8.01 15.12 0.43
C ASP A 91 7.30 13.80 0.79
N GLY A 92 6.18 13.46 0.13
CA GLY A 92 5.48 12.19 0.33
C GLY A 92 3.95 12.29 0.24
N PRO A 93 3.23 11.17 0.47
CA PRO A 93 1.78 11.11 0.31
C PRO A 93 1.00 11.83 1.42
N TYR A 94 1.63 12.21 2.53
CA TYR A 94 0.92 12.64 3.74
C TYR A 94 0.48 14.11 3.67
N LEU A 95 -0.54 14.37 2.85
CA LEU A 95 -1.04 15.72 2.54
C LEU A 95 -2.41 16.03 3.15
N GLY A 96 -3.12 15.02 3.66
CA GLY A 96 -4.49 15.16 4.15
C GLY A 96 -4.59 15.70 5.58
N HIS A 97 -5.79 15.55 6.15
CA HIS A 97 -6.10 16.05 7.50
C HIS A 97 -5.14 15.49 8.56
N ASN A 98 -4.69 16.35 9.48
CA ASN A 98 -3.74 15.98 10.53
C ASN A 98 -4.48 15.58 11.81
N ILE A 99 -4.33 14.33 12.26
CA ILE A 99 -4.73 13.94 13.62
C ILE A 99 -3.50 14.09 14.52
N GLU A 100 -3.53 15.11 15.37
CA GLU A 100 -2.41 15.46 16.27
C GLU A 100 -2.16 14.43 17.38
N GLY A 101 -0.93 14.46 17.91
CA GLY A 101 -0.45 13.58 18.97
C GLY A 101 0.78 12.78 18.55
N SER A 102 1.49 12.20 19.52
CA SER A 102 2.58 11.26 19.24
C SER A 102 2.06 10.02 18.55
N TYR A 103 2.77 9.54 17.52
CA TYR A 103 2.41 8.31 16.83
C TYR A 103 2.26 7.14 17.82
N PRO A 104 1.21 6.30 17.72
CA PRO A 104 0.80 5.38 18.79
C PRO A 104 1.65 4.09 18.84
N ILE A 105 2.95 4.21 19.08
CA ILE A 105 3.89 3.09 19.10
C ILE A 105 3.59 2.14 20.29
N LYS A 106 3.53 2.68 21.51
CA LYS A 106 3.29 1.89 22.73
C LYS A 106 1.93 1.18 22.69
N LYS A 107 0.86 1.89 22.29
CA LYS A 107 -0.48 1.29 22.20
C LYS A 107 -0.59 0.25 21.10
N SER A 108 0.09 0.46 19.97
CA SER A 108 0.17 -0.52 18.88
C SER A 108 0.89 -1.80 19.33
N LEU A 109 2.06 -1.67 19.97
CA LEU A 109 2.79 -2.83 20.52
C LEU A 109 1.98 -3.58 21.58
N ALA A 110 1.27 -2.87 22.46
CA ALA A 110 0.38 -3.50 23.44
C ALA A 110 -0.77 -4.30 22.79
N SER A 111 -1.29 -3.82 21.65
CA SER A 111 -2.33 -4.51 20.88
C SER A 111 -1.76 -5.73 20.15
N LEU A 112 -0.56 -5.60 19.57
CA LEU A 112 0.17 -6.69 18.93
C LEU A 112 0.47 -7.83 19.90
N LYS A 113 0.95 -7.52 21.11
CA LYS A 113 1.20 -8.50 22.19
C LYS A 113 -0.05 -9.30 22.57
N LYS A 114 -1.23 -8.69 22.45
CA LYS A 114 -2.53 -9.33 22.71
C LYS A 114 -3.10 -10.08 21.49
N GLY A 115 -2.44 -10.02 20.34
CA GLY A 115 -2.95 -10.57 19.08
C GLY A 115 -4.23 -9.87 18.59
N GLU A 116 -4.41 -8.59 18.94
CA GLU A 116 -5.57 -7.78 18.55
C GLU A 116 -5.45 -7.27 17.09
N LEU A 117 -6.60 -7.07 16.45
CA LEU A 117 -6.70 -6.21 15.27
C LEU A 117 -6.99 -4.79 15.78
N PHE A 118 -6.28 -3.80 15.26
CA PHE A 118 -6.40 -2.42 15.73
C PHE A 118 -6.17 -1.41 14.61
N GLY A 119 -6.78 -0.24 14.72
CA GLY A 119 -6.55 0.88 13.81
C GLY A 119 -5.42 1.78 14.29
N ILE A 120 -4.75 2.44 13.36
CA ILE A 120 -3.87 3.59 13.57
C ILE A 120 -4.48 4.77 12.78
N ALA A 121 -4.71 5.88 13.47
CA ALA A 121 -5.19 7.12 12.89
C ALA A 121 -4.42 8.32 13.46
N ASN A 122 -3.22 8.59 12.94
CA ASN A 122 -2.32 9.63 13.45
C ASN A 122 -1.62 10.37 12.31
N GLY A 123 -1.28 11.64 12.52
CA GLY A 123 -0.59 12.47 11.54
C GLY A 123 -1.47 12.84 10.34
N LYS A 124 -0.84 13.45 9.33
CA LYS A 124 -1.49 13.80 8.06
C LYS A 124 -1.92 12.55 7.30
N ALA A 125 -3.17 12.48 6.88
CA ALA A 125 -3.68 11.36 6.10
C ALA A 125 -2.91 11.22 4.77
N GLU A 126 -2.70 9.97 4.35
CA GLU A 126 -2.08 9.64 3.07
C GLU A 126 -3.01 9.94 1.88
N PHE A 127 -2.44 10.51 0.82
CA PHE A 127 -3.12 10.83 -0.43
C PHE A 127 -3.17 9.60 -1.33
N GLY A 128 -4.38 9.20 -1.71
CA GLY A 128 -4.62 8.07 -2.61
C GLY A 128 -5.44 6.95 -1.98
N PRO A 129 -5.65 5.86 -2.74
CA PRO A 129 -6.58 4.80 -2.34
C PRO A 129 -5.97 3.75 -1.40
N ARG A 130 -4.69 3.90 -1.03
CA ARG A 130 -3.95 2.96 -0.18
C ARG A 130 -3.71 3.63 1.17
N ALA A 131 -3.98 2.90 2.26
CA ALA A 131 -3.43 3.27 3.55
C ALA A 131 -1.95 2.90 3.58
N LEU A 132 -1.13 3.80 4.10
CA LEU A 132 0.33 3.77 4.11
C LEU A 132 0.90 4.00 5.51
N GLY A 133 0.12 3.73 6.56
CA GLY A 133 0.53 3.79 7.95
C GLY A 133 -0.13 4.88 8.81
N ASN A 134 -0.77 5.90 8.21
CA ASN A 134 -1.40 6.97 8.98
C ASN A 134 -2.90 6.77 9.17
N ARG A 135 -3.56 6.02 8.29
CA ARG A 135 -4.97 5.59 8.39
C ARG A 135 -5.12 4.11 8.10
N SER A 136 -4.48 3.28 8.92
CA SER A 136 -4.29 1.86 8.67
C SER A 136 -5.00 0.99 9.70
N LEU A 137 -5.53 -0.14 9.25
CA LEU A 137 -6.01 -1.23 10.10
C LEU A 137 -4.96 -2.33 10.08
N CYS A 138 -4.40 -2.61 11.25
CA CYS A 138 -3.18 -3.36 11.44
C CYS A 138 -3.41 -4.64 12.25
N ALA A 139 -2.49 -5.59 12.09
CA ALA A 139 -2.39 -6.81 12.89
C ALA A 139 -1.00 -7.45 12.72
N ASP A 140 -0.68 -8.42 13.58
CA ASP A 140 0.45 -9.33 13.36
C ASP A 140 0.14 -10.24 12.15
N PRO A 141 0.98 -10.29 11.10
CA PRO A 141 0.71 -11.06 9.89
C PRO A 141 0.85 -12.58 10.03
N ARG A 142 1.46 -13.08 11.12
CA ARG A 142 1.81 -14.50 11.30
C ARG A 142 0.64 -15.35 11.83
N GLY A 143 -0.34 -14.71 12.47
CA GLY A 143 -1.44 -15.43 13.12
C GLY A 143 -2.42 -16.09 12.12
N PRO A 144 -2.70 -17.41 12.22
CA PRO A 144 -3.53 -18.11 11.23
C PRO A 144 -4.99 -17.63 11.20
N LYS A 145 -5.47 -17.05 12.32
CA LYS A 145 -6.84 -16.51 12.45
C LYS A 145 -6.94 -15.02 12.07
N VAL A 146 -5.84 -14.36 11.72
CA VAL A 146 -5.84 -12.91 11.44
C VAL A 146 -6.58 -12.62 10.13
N LYS A 147 -6.32 -13.42 9.09
CA LYS A 147 -7.00 -13.30 7.79
C LYS A 147 -8.51 -13.44 7.92
N SER A 148 -8.99 -14.44 8.68
CA SER A 148 -10.42 -14.68 8.87
C SER A 148 -11.10 -13.57 9.67
N LYS A 149 -10.50 -13.12 10.79
CA LYS A 149 -11.01 -11.98 11.58
C LYS A 149 -11.10 -10.70 10.74
N MET A 150 -10.05 -10.38 9.98
CA MET A 150 -10.00 -9.18 9.15
C MET A 150 -11.04 -9.23 8.01
N ASN A 151 -11.25 -10.40 7.42
CA ASN A 151 -12.26 -10.59 6.37
C ASN A 151 -13.70 -10.37 6.88
N VAL A 152 -14.01 -10.68 8.15
CA VAL A 152 -15.33 -10.39 8.75
C VAL A 152 -15.58 -8.88 8.79
N ILE A 153 -14.56 -8.09 9.15
CA ILE A 153 -14.64 -6.63 9.24
C ILE A 153 -14.79 -6.01 7.85
N LYS A 154 -13.96 -6.47 6.90
CA LYS A 154 -13.95 -5.92 5.55
C LYS A 154 -15.09 -6.44 4.67
N LYS A 155 -15.73 -7.55 5.03
CA LYS A 155 -16.79 -8.24 4.26
C LYS A 155 -16.42 -8.29 2.75
N ARG A 156 -15.20 -8.73 2.46
CA ARG A 156 -14.62 -8.91 1.12
C ARG A 156 -14.50 -10.40 0.79
N GLN A 157 -14.26 -10.73 -0.48
CA GLN A 157 -14.03 -12.12 -0.89
C GLN A 157 -12.80 -12.70 -0.17
N LYS A 158 -12.90 -13.97 0.26
CA LYS A 158 -11.93 -14.64 1.13
C LYS A 158 -10.52 -14.76 0.51
N PHE A 159 -10.42 -14.76 -0.82
CA PHE A 159 -9.17 -14.90 -1.55
C PHE A 159 -8.28 -13.64 -1.53
N ARG A 160 -8.78 -12.47 -1.11
CA ARG A 160 -7.97 -11.25 -1.05
C ARG A 160 -7.16 -11.21 0.26
N PRO A 161 -5.84 -11.44 0.25
CA PRO A 161 -5.00 -11.14 1.40
C PRO A 161 -4.81 -9.63 1.55
N PHE A 162 -4.21 -9.27 2.67
CA PHE A 162 -3.83 -7.90 2.98
C PHE A 162 -2.39 -7.64 2.55
N ALA A 163 -1.89 -6.45 2.77
CA ALA A 163 -0.55 -6.06 2.35
C ALA A 163 0.41 -5.96 3.55
N PRO A 164 1.71 -6.23 3.38
CA PRO A 164 2.72 -5.90 4.37
C PRO A 164 3.14 -4.44 4.32
N MET A 165 3.37 -3.86 5.50
CA MET A 165 4.31 -2.77 5.73
C MET A 165 5.59 -3.36 6.32
N ILE A 166 6.68 -3.40 5.55
CA ILE A 166 7.95 -4.03 5.91
C ILE A 166 9.06 -2.99 6.09
N LEU A 167 9.94 -3.21 7.06
CA LEU A 167 11.22 -2.49 7.17
C LEU A 167 12.02 -2.64 5.87
N GLU A 168 12.38 -1.51 5.26
CA GLU A 168 13.08 -1.51 3.97
C GLU A 168 14.38 -2.31 4.01
N GLU A 169 15.13 -2.26 5.12
CA GLU A 169 16.39 -3.01 5.28
C GLU A 169 16.23 -4.53 5.31
N HIS A 170 15.00 -5.05 5.49
CA HIS A 170 14.70 -6.48 5.47
C HIS A 170 14.02 -6.93 4.17
N LEU A 171 13.77 -6.03 3.21
CA LEU A 171 12.97 -6.33 2.03
C LEU A 171 13.48 -7.55 1.26
N GLU A 172 14.77 -7.56 0.92
CA GLU A 172 15.39 -8.58 0.08
C GLU A 172 15.40 -9.96 0.74
N GLU A 173 15.35 -10.06 2.06
CA GLU A 173 15.29 -11.34 2.77
C GLU A 173 13.91 -12.00 2.61
N TYR A 174 12.85 -11.21 2.43
CA TYR A 174 11.46 -11.70 2.45
C TYR A 174 10.76 -11.63 1.10
N PHE A 175 11.18 -10.77 0.17
CA PHE A 175 10.50 -10.55 -1.09
C PHE A 175 11.47 -10.44 -2.28
N ASP A 176 11.09 -11.09 -3.38
CA ASP A 176 11.66 -10.86 -4.71
C ASP A 176 10.87 -9.76 -5.41
N MET A 177 11.37 -8.54 -5.31
CA MET A 177 10.75 -7.36 -5.92
C MET A 177 10.98 -7.35 -7.44
N PRO A 178 9.98 -6.94 -8.23
CA PRO A 178 10.13 -6.85 -9.68
C PRO A 178 11.20 -5.80 -10.03
N GLY A 179 11.99 -6.08 -11.07
CA GLY A 179 13.07 -5.20 -11.52
C GLY A 179 14.19 -4.98 -10.49
N GLY A 180 14.29 -5.82 -9.46
CA GLY A 180 15.28 -5.63 -8.39
C GLY A 180 15.04 -4.39 -7.54
N LYS A 181 13.80 -3.86 -7.51
CA LYS A 181 13.49 -2.68 -6.69
C LYS A 181 13.79 -2.93 -5.21
N THR A 182 14.57 -2.05 -4.61
CA THR A 182 14.86 -2.06 -3.18
C THR A 182 13.90 -1.19 -2.37
N THR A 183 13.02 -0.44 -3.03
CA THR A 183 12.02 0.42 -2.39
C THR A 183 10.68 0.38 -3.15
N ALA A 184 9.58 0.33 -2.40
CA ALA A 184 8.21 0.35 -2.89
C ALA A 184 7.26 0.99 -1.85
N PRO A 185 7.36 2.30 -1.61
CA PRO A 185 6.67 2.95 -0.48
C PRO A 185 5.16 3.08 -0.65
N TYR A 186 4.62 2.84 -1.85
CA TYR A 186 3.24 3.19 -2.21
C TYR A 186 2.36 1.98 -2.59
N MET A 187 2.86 0.76 -2.39
CA MET A 187 2.10 -0.46 -2.72
C MET A 187 1.68 -0.52 -4.20
N GLN A 188 2.54 -0.06 -5.10
CA GLN A 188 2.27 -0.02 -6.55
C GLN A 188 2.77 -1.25 -7.30
N PHE A 189 3.48 -2.15 -6.62
CA PHE A 189 4.04 -3.36 -7.20
C PHE A 189 3.67 -4.58 -6.36
N VAL A 190 3.55 -5.71 -7.06
CA VAL A 190 3.44 -7.04 -6.47
C VAL A 190 4.81 -7.73 -6.53
N ALA A 191 5.16 -8.42 -5.46
CA ALA A 191 6.42 -9.16 -5.30
C ALA A 191 6.15 -10.58 -4.81
N ARG A 192 7.04 -11.52 -5.14
CA ARG A 192 6.93 -12.89 -4.65
C ARG A 192 7.53 -12.97 -3.25
N CYS A 193 6.82 -13.61 -2.31
CA CYS A 193 7.35 -13.84 -0.97
C CYS A 193 8.25 -15.07 -0.96
N LYS A 194 9.40 -14.96 -0.28
CA LYS A 194 10.37 -16.05 -0.10
C LYS A 194 9.97 -17.03 1.00
N LYS A 195 9.13 -16.59 1.95
CA LYS A 195 8.70 -17.35 3.13
C LYS A 195 7.17 -17.26 3.31
N PRO A 196 6.36 -17.66 2.30
CA PRO A 196 4.93 -17.38 2.29
C PRO A 196 4.14 -18.01 3.44
N GLU A 197 4.58 -19.16 3.94
CA GLU A 197 3.96 -19.92 5.03
C GLU A 197 4.05 -19.20 6.39
N GLU A 198 5.07 -18.35 6.58
CA GLU A 198 5.25 -17.58 7.81
C GLU A 198 4.25 -16.42 7.94
N PHE A 199 3.66 -15.98 6.82
CA PHE A 199 2.85 -14.76 6.75
C PHE A 199 1.48 -14.96 6.08
N PRO A 200 0.68 -15.96 6.50
CA PRO A 200 -0.53 -16.37 5.79
C PRO A 200 -1.60 -15.28 5.64
N ALA A 201 -1.56 -14.23 6.46
CA ALA A 201 -2.54 -13.14 6.41
C ALA A 201 -2.28 -12.10 5.30
N ILE A 202 -1.06 -12.03 4.78
CA ILE A 202 -0.61 -10.98 3.84
C ILE A 202 -0.11 -11.55 2.50
N ILE A 203 -0.10 -12.87 2.34
CA ILE A 203 0.35 -13.52 1.11
C ILE A 203 -0.86 -14.11 0.35
N HIS A 204 -0.85 -13.93 -0.97
CA HIS A 204 -1.82 -14.50 -1.91
C HIS A 204 -1.59 -16.00 -2.08
N GLU A 205 -2.60 -16.71 -2.61
CA GLU A 205 -2.49 -18.14 -2.89
C GLU A 205 -1.39 -18.46 -3.92
N ASP A 206 -1.04 -17.51 -4.79
CA ASP A 206 0.07 -17.61 -5.74
C ASP A 206 1.46 -17.27 -5.13
N GLY A 207 1.52 -17.06 -3.81
CA GLY A 207 2.75 -16.72 -3.09
C GLY A 207 3.18 -15.26 -3.21
N THR A 208 2.37 -14.40 -3.81
CA THR A 208 2.72 -12.99 -4.01
C THR A 208 2.11 -12.07 -2.95
N SER A 209 2.63 -10.84 -2.85
CA SER A 209 2.02 -9.78 -2.04
C SER A 209 2.32 -8.40 -2.60
N ARG A 210 1.47 -7.43 -2.24
CA ARG A 210 1.63 -6.03 -2.63
C ARG A 210 2.30 -5.27 -1.49
N VAL A 211 3.61 -5.08 -1.61
CA VAL A 211 4.48 -4.65 -0.53
C VAL A 211 4.51 -3.13 -0.37
N GLN A 212 4.51 -2.65 0.88
CA GLN A 212 4.93 -1.30 1.25
C GLN A 212 6.27 -1.37 1.98
N THR A 213 7.31 -0.75 1.43
CA THR A 213 8.56 -0.52 2.20
C THR A 213 8.42 0.69 3.10
N VAL A 214 9.08 0.64 4.25
CA VAL A 214 9.11 1.72 5.23
C VAL A 214 10.55 1.93 5.70
N ASN A 215 11.03 3.16 5.56
CA ASN A 215 12.32 3.60 6.09
C ASN A 215 12.17 4.82 7.01
N LYS A 216 13.29 5.21 7.63
CA LYS A 216 13.34 6.28 8.64
C LYS A 216 13.06 7.66 8.03
N GLU A 217 13.45 7.87 6.79
CA GLU A 217 13.35 9.15 6.08
C GLU A 217 11.90 9.43 5.65
N GLN A 218 11.21 8.42 5.12
CA GLN A 218 9.85 8.55 4.60
C GLN A 218 8.77 8.54 5.69
N HIS A 219 8.95 7.72 6.74
CA HIS A 219 7.98 7.62 7.84
C HIS A 219 8.67 7.23 9.16
N PRO A 220 9.34 8.18 9.84
CA PRO A 220 10.19 7.89 11.00
C PRO A 220 9.43 7.23 12.16
N SER A 221 8.15 7.55 12.33
CA SER A 221 7.34 7.02 13.43
C SER A 221 6.85 5.61 13.18
N LEU A 222 6.37 5.31 11.96
CA LEU A 222 6.02 3.94 11.56
C LEU A 222 7.26 3.05 11.54
N TYR A 223 8.39 3.57 11.05
CA TYR A 223 9.68 2.88 11.10
C TYR A 223 10.05 2.45 12.52
N LYS A 224 9.90 3.34 13.51
CA LYS A 224 10.14 3.01 14.94
C LYS A 224 9.20 1.91 15.46
N LEU A 225 7.92 1.94 15.07
CA LEU A 225 6.98 0.88 15.44
C LEU A 225 7.42 -0.48 14.87
N LEU A 226 7.74 -0.53 13.57
CA LEU A 226 8.20 -1.75 12.91
C LEU A 226 9.51 -2.27 13.51
N LYS A 227 10.49 -1.38 13.78
CA LYS A 227 11.74 -1.74 14.47
C LYS A 227 11.50 -2.32 15.86
N ALA A 228 10.60 -1.72 16.64
CA ALA A 228 10.28 -2.20 17.98
C ALA A 228 9.60 -3.57 17.92
N PHE A 229 8.66 -3.76 17.00
CA PHE A 229 7.99 -5.04 16.78
C PHE A 229 8.98 -6.12 16.30
N TYR A 230 9.88 -5.79 15.38
CA TYR A 230 10.94 -6.68 14.93
C TYR A 230 11.87 -7.09 16.07
N LYS A 231 12.31 -6.15 16.90
CA LYS A 231 13.16 -6.42 18.06
C LYS A 231 12.49 -7.40 19.05
N GLU A 232 11.19 -7.29 19.26
CA GLU A 232 10.46 -8.16 20.20
C GLU A 232 10.12 -9.53 19.62
N THR A 233 10.01 -9.67 18.30
CA THR A 233 9.35 -10.84 17.70
C THR A 233 10.09 -11.51 16.54
N GLY A 234 11.15 -10.89 16.01
CA GLY A 234 11.82 -11.28 14.78
C GLY A 234 11.02 -11.01 13.49
N CYS A 235 9.80 -10.47 13.57
CA CYS A 235 8.97 -10.18 12.39
C CYS A 235 9.17 -8.73 11.91
N PRO A 236 9.68 -8.49 10.69
CA PRO A 236 10.03 -7.14 10.23
C PRO A 236 8.85 -6.36 9.61
N MET A 237 7.63 -6.90 9.70
CA MET A 237 6.48 -6.35 8.99
C MET A 237 5.17 -6.46 9.77
N LEU A 238 4.24 -5.56 9.45
CA LEU A 238 2.86 -5.61 9.93
C LEU A 238 1.89 -5.79 8.77
N LEU A 239 0.76 -6.43 9.06
CA LEU A 239 -0.38 -6.41 8.15
C LEU A 239 -0.93 -4.98 8.07
N ASN A 240 -1.25 -4.54 6.85
CA ASN A 240 -1.85 -3.26 6.54
C ASN A 240 -3.07 -3.43 5.62
N THR A 241 -4.15 -2.76 5.97
CA THR A 241 -5.27 -2.46 5.07
C THR A 241 -5.88 -1.12 5.40
N SER A 242 -6.64 -0.54 4.47
CA SER A 242 -7.37 0.72 4.67
C SER A 242 -8.18 0.74 5.97
N LEU A 243 -8.05 1.78 6.80
CA LEU A 243 -8.95 2.02 7.92
C LEU A 243 -10.22 2.68 7.39
N ASN A 244 -11.27 1.90 7.19
CA ASN A 244 -12.53 2.39 6.64
C ASN A 244 -13.70 1.47 6.96
N ILE A 245 -14.87 2.08 7.02
CA ILE A 245 -16.16 1.39 6.96
C ILE A 245 -16.41 0.93 5.53
N LYS A 246 -16.94 -0.30 5.35
CA LYS A 246 -17.29 -0.80 4.01
C LYS A 246 -18.26 0.15 3.32
N GLY A 247 -17.91 0.56 2.10
CA GLY A 247 -18.68 1.51 1.30
C GLY A 247 -18.37 2.98 1.61
N GLN A 248 -17.47 3.26 2.56
CA GLN A 248 -17.04 4.60 2.92
C GLN A 248 -15.55 4.82 2.58
N PRO A 249 -15.13 6.09 2.42
CA PRO A 249 -13.72 6.48 2.29
C PRO A 249 -12.86 6.03 3.47
N ILE A 250 -11.55 6.17 3.31
CA ILE A 250 -10.60 6.03 4.43
C ILE A 250 -10.91 7.09 5.48
N VAL A 251 -10.86 6.69 6.76
CA VAL A 251 -11.00 7.58 7.91
C VAL A 251 -10.10 8.80 7.72
N ASN A 252 -10.67 10.00 7.80
CA ASN A 252 -9.92 11.25 7.61
C ASN A 252 -9.60 11.93 8.95
N ASP A 253 -10.60 12.06 9.83
CA ASP A 253 -10.54 12.79 11.10
C ASP A 253 -10.98 11.96 12.33
N LYS A 254 -11.08 12.60 13.50
CA LYS A 254 -11.49 11.93 14.75
C LYS A 254 -12.95 11.47 14.75
N ALA A 255 -13.85 12.17 14.07
CA ALA A 255 -15.26 11.77 13.99
C ALA A 255 -15.40 10.47 13.17
N ASP A 256 -14.63 10.34 12.09
CA ASP A 256 -14.54 9.10 11.31
C ASP A 256 -13.97 7.94 12.16
N VAL A 257 -12.98 8.22 13.02
CA VAL A 257 -12.42 7.24 13.98
C VAL A 257 -13.51 6.73 14.94
N GLU A 258 -14.28 7.64 15.52
CA GLU A 258 -15.38 7.31 16.44
C GLU A 258 -16.46 6.48 15.74
N ALA A 259 -16.84 6.87 14.53
CA ALA A 259 -17.80 6.14 13.71
C ALA A 259 -17.31 4.72 13.38
N PHE A 260 -16.04 4.57 12.98
CA PHE A 260 -15.42 3.27 12.73
C PHE A 260 -15.43 2.39 13.99
N THR A 261 -14.98 2.95 15.11
CA THR A 261 -14.90 2.25 16.40
C THR A 261 -16.27 1.79 16.87
N LYS A 262 -17.29 2.67 16.81
CA LYS A 262 -18.68 2.36 17.16
C LYS A 262 -19.26 1.23 16.29
N LYS A 263 -18.93 1.21 14.99
CA LYS A 263 -19.48 0.22 14.06
C LYS A 263 -18.86 -1.16 14.20
N TYR A 264 -17.56 -1.25 14.43
CA TYR A 264 -16.83 -2.53 14.42
C TYR A 264 -16.37 -3.02 15.80
N GLY A 265 -16.43 -2.18 16.83
CA GLY A 265 -15.90 -2.51 18.16
C GLY A 265 -14.38 -2.69 18.17
N ILE A 266 -13.67 -2.13 17.18
CA ILE A 266 -12.22 -2.23 17.05
C ILE A 266 -11.59 -0.95 17.56
N LYS A 267 -10.59 -1.09 18.44
CA LYS A 267 -9.81 0.04 18.94
C LYS A 267 -9.04 0.70 17.81
N VAL A 268 -9.06 2.02 17.77
CA VAL A 268 -8.22 2.83 16.88
C VAL A 268 -7.35 3.73 17.75
N HIS A 269 -6.04 3.60 17.61
CA HIS A 269 -5.09 4.42 18.34
C HIS A 269 -4.80 5.68 17.54
N THR A 270 -5.09 6.83 18.15
CA THR A 270 -4.85 8.15 17.56
C THR A 270 -3.59 8.82 18.09
N SER A 271 -3.18 8.47 19.31
CA SER A 271 -1.91 8.84 19.91
C SER A 271 -1.44 7.77 20.89
N ASP A 272 -0.16 7.80 21.27
CA ASP A 272 0.28 7.12 22.51
C ASP A 272 -0.31 7.75 23.78
#